data_AF-A0A060Z957-F1
#
_entry.id   AF-A0A060Z957-F1
#
_cell.length_a   1.000
_cell.length_b   1.000
_cell.length_c   1.000
_cell.angle_alpha   90.00
_cell.angle_beta   90.00
_cell.angle_gamma   90.00
#
_symmetry.space_group_name_H-M   'P 1'
#
loop_
_entity.id
_entity.type
_entity.pdbx_description
1 polymer ?
#
loop_
_entity_poly.entity_id
_entity_poly.type
_entity_poly.pdbx_seq_one_letter_code
_entity_poly.pdbx_strand_id
1 'polypeptide(L)'
;MSNNSAVPYKNVMLMQVKGRRHVQTRLVEPRASTLNSGDCFLLVTPQHCFVWMGEFANVIEKAKASELALFIQTKKDLGCRASQIQTIEEGVNPQSPAATEFWKILRGEQTYQSAGPPEEDELFESAIVETNCIFRLLDDKLVPDDDQWGKVPHSTLLESKEVRDWTGQVRHVIYQK
;
A
#
# COMPACT_ATOMS: atom_id res chain seq x y z
N MET A 1 21.35 16.73 -15.04
CA MET A 1 20.75 15.67 -14.21
C MET A 1 20.04 16.36 -13.06
N SER A 2 18.72 16.54 -13.15
CA SER A 2 17.94 17.22 -12.12
C SER A 2 17.78 16.32 -10.90
N ASN A 3 18.48 16.66 -9.83
CA ASN A 3 18.35 16.02 -8.53
C ASN A 3 17.02 16.48 -7.91
N ASN A 4 15.93 15.82 -8.28
CA ASN A 4 14.59 16.18 -7.83
C ASN A 4 14.28 15.42 -6.53
N SER A 5 14.89 15.84 -5.43
CA SER A 5 14.75 15.24 -4.08
C SER A 5 13.36 15.38 -3.47
N ALA A 6 12.41 16.02 -4.18
CA ALA A 6 11.05 16.29 -3.74
C ALA A 6 9.98 15.40 -4.40
N VAL A 7 10.34 14.37 -5.17
CA VAL A 7 9.35 13.41 -5.69
C VAL A 7 8.81 12.54 -4.55
N PRO A 8 7.49 12.26 -4.49
CA PRO A 8 6.87 11.54 -3.37
C PRO A 8 7.15 10.02 -3.38
N TYR A 9 8.07 9.55 -4.22
CA TYR A 9 8.38 8.14 -4.42
C TYR A 9 9.89 7.89 -4.54
N LYS A 10 10.31 6.67 -4.20
CA LYS A 10 11.71 6.21 -4.31
C LYS A 10 11.90 5.33 -5.53
N ASN A 11 13.15 5.12 -5.94
CA ASN A 11 13.50 4.22 -7.07
C ASN A 11 13.11 2.75 -6.83
N VAL A 12 12.99 2.32 -5.58
CA VAL A 12 12.52 0.97 -5.23
C VAL A 12 11.55 1.12 -4.08
N MET A 13 10.34 0.61 -4.28
CA MET A 13 9.27 0.65 -3.29
C MET A 13 8.62 -0.73 -3.21
N LEU A 14 8.42 -1.21 -1.99
CA LEU A 14 7.67 -2.43 -1.72
C LEU A 14 6.42 -2.03 -0.94
N MET A 15 5.26 -2.43 -1.44
CA MET A 15 3.98 -2.16 -0.80
C MET A 15 3.33 -3.47 -0.38
N GLN A 16 3.02 -3.60 0.90
CA GLN A 16 2.28 -4.72 1.45
C GLN A 16 0.78 -4.47 1.28
N VAL A 17 0.06 -5.48 0.82
CA VAL A 17 -1.39 -5.51 0.66
C VAL A 17 -1.93 -6.56 1.62
N LYS A 18 -2.56 -6.10 2.70
CA LYS A 18 -3.02 -6.94 3.81
C LYS A 18 -4.44 -6.58 4.24
N GLY A 19 -5.27 -7.58 4.50
CA GLY A 19 -6.58 -7.43 5.13
C GLY A 19 -7.59 -8.48 4.68
N ARG A 20 -8.70 -8.51 5.42
CA ARG A 20 -9.82 -9.43 5.29
C ARG A 20 -10.95 -8.85 4.43
N ARG A 21 -11.50 -7.70 4.83
CA ARG A 21 -12.66 -7.03 4.21
C ARG A 21 -12.30 -5.65 3.70
N HIS A 22 -11.45 -4.95 4.45
CA HIS A 22 -10.99 -3.60 4.17
C HIS A 22 -9.47 -3.60 3.99
N VAL A 23 -9.02 -4.24 2.91
CA VAL A 23 -7.61 -4.37 2.55
C VAL A 23 -6.92 -3.00 2.56
N GLN A 24 -5.80 -2.94 3.28
CA GLN A 24 -4.93 -1.78 3.36
C GLN A 24 -3.68 -2.01 2.51
N THR A 25 -3.12 -0.91 2.02
CA THR A 25 -1.82 -0.93 1.32
C THR A 25 -0.86 -0.03 2.05
N ARG A 26 0.30 -0.57 2.46
CA ARG A 26 1.32 0.16 3.21
C ARG A 26 2.69 0.03 2.56
N LEU A 27 3.43 1.14 2.53
CA LEU A 27 4.82 1.13 2.09
C LEU A 27 5.68 0.50 3.19
N VAL A 28 6.46 -0.52 2.82
CA VAL A 28 7.34 -1.25 3.72
C VAL A 28 8.77 -1.23 3.20
N GLU A 29 9.72 -1.73 4.00
CA GLU A 29 11.12 -1.78 3.56
C GLU A 29 11.26 -2.75 2.38
N PRO A 30 11.92 -2.37 1.26
CA PRO A 30 12.08 -3.25 0.10
C PRO A 30 13.19 -4.28 0.36
N ARG A 31 12.88 -5.28 1.19
CA ARG A 31 13.72 -6.44 1.50
C ARG A 31 12.92 -7.72 1.45
N ALA A 32 13.57 -8.82 1.05
CA ALA A 32 12.95 -10.14 1.03
C ALA A 32 12.42 -10.56 2.42
N SER A 33 13.12 -10.23 3.50
CA SER A 33 12.71 -10.53 4.88
C SER A 33 11.39 -9.88 5.33
N THR A 34 10.89 -8.89 4.57
CA THR A 34 9.63 -8.19 4.84
C THR A 34 8.43 -8.93 4.25
N LEU A 35 8.65 -9.85 3.30
CA LEU A 35 7.58 -10.67 2.73
C LEU A 35 7.01 -11.62 3.80
N ASN A 36 5.81 -12.14 3.54
CA ASN A 36 5.26 -13.27 4.26
C ASN A 36 4.27 -14.03 3.39
N SER A 37 4.13 -15.35 3.58
CA SER A 37 3.28 -16.21 2.76
C SER A 37 1.77 -15.92 2.87
N GLY A 38 1.35 -15.06 3.80
CA GLY A 38 -0.04 -14.73 4.08
C GLY A 38 -0.58 -13.51 3.34
N ASP A 39 0.27 -12.66 2.78
CA ASP A 39 -0.15 -11.38 2.19
C ASP A 39 0.25 -11.27 0.71
N CYS A 40 -0.18 -10.20 0.04
CA CYS A 40 0.31 -9.82 -1.28
C CYS A 40 1.27 -8.62 -1.21
N PHE A 41 2.21 -8.54 -2.13
CA PHE A 41 3.18 -7.44 -2.17
C PHE A 41 3.35 -6.90 -3.58
N LEU A 42 3.49 -5.59 -3.72
CA LEU A 42 3.84 -4.92 -4.98
C LEU A 42 5.26 -4.37 -4.89
N LEU A 43 6.13 -4.84 -5.77
CA LEU A 43 7.47 -4.28 -5.94
C LEU A 43 7.49 -3.37 -7.17
N VAL A 44 7.66 -2.08 -6.92
CA VAL A 44 7.62 -1.03 -7.95
C VAL A 44 8.99 -0.37 -8.06
N THR A 45 9.49 -0.31 -9.29
CA THR A 45 10.69 0.43 -9.68
C THR A 45 10.37 1.22 -10.97
N PRO A 46 11.26 2.15 -11.40
CA PRO A 46 11.02 2.86 -12.65
C PRO A 46 10.89 1.95 -13.89
N GLN A 47 11.44 0.73 -13.85
CA GLN A 47 11.43 -0.21 -14.99
C GLN A 47 10.55 -1.44 -14.77
N HIS A 48 10.20 -1.76 -13.53
CA HIS A 48 9.52 -3.01 -13.20
C HIS A 48 8.32 -2.79 -12.26
N CYS A 49 7.28 -3.58 -12.50
CA CYS A 49 6.11 -3.67 -11.64
C CYS A 49 5.82 -5.16 -11.41
N PHE A 50 6.11 -5.64 -10.21
CA PHE A 50 5.86 -7.02 -9.83
C PHE A 50 4.70 -7.10 -8.84
N VAL A 51 3.91 -8.17 -8.96
CA VAL A 51 2.93 -8.59 -7.96
C VAL A 51 3.42 -9.92 -7.40
N TRP A 52 3.80 -9.94 -6.14
CA TRP A 52 4.09 -11.16 -5.42
C TRP A 52 2.82 -11.60 -4.67
N MET A 53 2.41 -12.84 -4.91
CA MET A 53 1.23 -13.45 -4.29
C MET A 53 1.70 -14.54 -3.33
N GLY A 54 1.50 -14.30 -2.04
CA GLY A 54 1.72 -15.32 -1.02
C GLY A 54 0.83 -16.53 -1.26
N GLU A 55 1.34 -17.71 -0.92
CA GLU A 55 0.64 -18.99 -1.07
C GLU A 55 -0.73 -18.95 -0.37
N PHE A 56 -0.75 -18.40 0.84
CA PHE A 56 -1.93 -18.33 1.70
C PHE A 56 -2.66 -16.98 1.62
N ALA A 57 -2.21 -16.05 0.77
CA ALA A 57 -2.87 -14.77 0.59
C ALA A 57 -4.29 -14.93 0.03
N ASN A 58 -5.21 -14.14 0.56
CA ASN A 58 -6.62 -14.31 0.31
C ASN A 58 -7.04 -13.68 -1.05
N VAL A 59 -8.23 -14.04 -1.54
CA VAL A 59 -8.74 -13.59 -2.85
C VAL A 59 -8.88 -12.06 -2.92
N ILE A 60 -9.21 -11.41 -1.80
CA ILE A 60 -9.46 -9.97 -1.76
C ILE A 60 -8.13 -9.22 -1.87
N GLU A 61 -7.10 -9.68 -1.16
CA GLU A 61 -5.73 -9.16 -1.28
C GLU A 61 -5.15 -9.36 -2.68
N LYS A 62 -5.29 -10.57 -3.24
CA LYS A 62 -4.82 -10.89 -4.60
C LYS A 62 -5.48 -10.00 -5.65
N ALA A 63 -6.79 -9.79 -5.54
CA ALA A 63 -7.54 -8.89 -6.42
C ALA A 63 -7.08 -7.43 -6.27
N LYS A 64 -6.95 -6.94 -5.03
CA LYS A 64 -6.51 -5.57 -4.76
C LYS A 64 -5.07 -5.33 -5.25
N ALA A 65 -4.17 -6.28 -5.03
CA ALA A 65 -2.79 -6.16 -5.48
C ALA A 65 -2.68 -6.08 -7.01
N SER A 66 -3.48 -6.89 -7.71
CA SER A 66 -3.56 -6.87 -9.18
C SER A 66 -4.15 -5.56 -9.71
N GLU A 67 -5.21 -5.06 -9.08
CA GLU A 67 -5.84 -3.76 -9.41
C GLU A 67 -4.83 -2.61 -9.25
N LEU A 68 -4.11 -2.57 -8.12
CA LEU A 68 -3.11 -1.54 -7.84
C LEU A 68 -1.96 -1.58 -8.85
N ALA A 69 -1.45 -2.78 -9.19
CA ALA A 69 -0.39 -2.92 -10.17
C ALA A 69 -0.83 -2.44 -11.55
N LEU A 70 -2.07 -2.77 -11.95
CA LEU A 70 -2.67 -2.28 -13.20
C LEU A 70 -2.79 -0.75 -13.21
N PHE A 71 -3.27 -0.18 -12.11
CA PHE A 71 -3.37 1.26 -11.97
C PHE A 71 -2.01 1.95 -12.12
N ILE A 72 -0.99 1.49 -11.38
CA ILE A 72 0.36 2.06 -11.40
C ILE A 72 0.96 1.98 -12.81
N GLN A 73 0.88 0.81 -13.46
CA GLN A 73 1.43 0.60 -14.80
C GLN A 73 0.70 1.45 -15.86
N THR A 74 -0.63 1.51 -15.81
CA THR A 74 -1.43 2.23 -16.81
C THR A 74 -1.30 3.75 -16.65
N LYS A 75 -1.31 4.24 -15.41
CA LYS A 75 -1.20 5.68 -15.11
C LYS A 75 0.23 6.19 -15.11
N LYS A 76 1.22 5.29 -15.20
CA LYS A 76 2.66 5.61 -15.04
C LYS A 76 2.91 6.35 -13.72
N ASP A 77 2.16 5.96 -12.69
CA ASP A 77 2.26 6.54 -11.36
C ASP A 77 3.54 6.03 -10.67
N LEU A 78 3.93 6.67 -9.56
CA LEU A 78 5.08 6.25 -8.75
C LEU A 78 6.40 6.20 -9.54
N GLY A 79 6.48 6.93 -10.66
CA GLY A 79 7.63 6.91 -11.57
C GLY A 79 7.80 5.60 -12.36
N CYS A 80 6.84 4.67 -12.28
CA CYS A 80 6.90 3.38 -12.93
C CYS A 80 6.62 3.49 -14.43
N ARG A 81 7.50 2.90 -15.25
CA ARG A 81 7.37 2.82 -16.72
C ARG A 81 7.49 1.39 -17.23
N ALA A 82 7.20 0.42 -16.37
CA ALA A 82 7.18 -0.98 -16.74
C ALA A 82 6.24 -1.21 -17.93
N SER A 83 6.68 -1.97 -18.93
CA SER A 83 5.85 -2.30 -20.10
C SER A 83 4.71 -3.25 -19.73
N GLN A 84 4.94 -4.13 -18.76
CA GLN A 84 4.00 -5.14 -18.31
C GLN A 84 4.15 -5.39 -16.81
N ILE A 85 3.07 -5.91 -16.21
CA ILE A 85 3.05 -6.38 -14.83
C ILE A 85 3.54 -7.83 -14.82
N GLN A 86 4.38 -8.17 -13.86
CA GLN A 86 4.93 -9.52 -13.70
C GLN A 86 4.42 -10.13 -12.40
N THR A 87 3.59 -11.15 -12.50
CA THR A 87 3.06 -11.86 -11.34
C THR A 87 3.99 -12.99 -10.94
N ILE A 88 4.27 -13.08 -9.64
CA ILE A 88 5.08 -14.12 -9.02
C ILE A 88 4.21 -14.78 -7.95
N GLU A 89 3.87 -16.04 -8.16
CA GLU A 89 3.14 -16.86 -7.19
C GLU A 89 4.14 -17.70 -6.40
N GLU A 90 4.05 -17.62 -5.08
CA GLU A 90 4.88 -18.41 -4.16
C GLU A 90 4.76 -19.91 -4.46
N GLY A 91 5.90 -20.60 -4.54
CA GLY A 91 5.96 -22.04 -4.79
C GLY A 91 5.68 -22.52 -6.22
N VAL A 92 5.12 -21.69 -7.11
CA VAL A 92 4.70 -22.14 -8.45
C VAL A 92 5.84 -22.21 -9.46
N ASN A 93 6.65 -21.14 -9.58
CA ASN A 93 7.75 -21.04 -10.56
C ASN A 93 8.94 -20.21 -10.03
N PRO A 94 9.64 -20.70 -8.98
CA PRO A 94 10.67 -19.92 -8.29
C PRO A 94 11.88 -19.56 -9.18
N GLN A 95 12.11 -20.33 -10.25
CA GLN A 95 13.24 -20.14 -11.18
C GLN A 95 12.87 -19.34 -12.43
N SER A 96 11.70 -18.70 -12.46
CA SER A 96 11.32 -17.85 -13.60
C SER A 96 12.24 -16.63 -13.73
N PRO A 97 12.44 -16.06 -14.94
CA PRO A 97 13.20 -14.83 -15.12
C PRO A 97 12.64 -13.66 -14.29
N ALA A 98 11.31 -13.60 -14.16
CA ALA A 98 10.62 -12.61 -13.34
C ALA A 98 10.97 -12.77 -11.85
N ALA A 99 10.91 -13.99 -11.31
CA ALA A 99 11.30 -14.28 -9.94
C ALA A 99 12.78 -13.95 -9.68
N THR A 100 13.66 -14.27 -10.63
CA THR A 100 15.10 -13.97 -10.51
C THR A 100 15.36 -12.46 -10.39
N GLU A 101 14.73 -11.66 -11.26
CA GLU A 101 14.92 -10.20 -11.21
C GLU A 101 14.25 -9.59 -9.97
N PHE A 102 13.09 -10.10 -9.56
CA PHE A 102 12.41 -9.70 -8.32
C PHE A 102 13.31 -9.89 -7.09
N TRP A 103 13.87 -11.08 -6.91
CA TRP A 103 14.77 -11.37 -5.80
C TRP A 103 16.04 -10.53 -5.85
N LYS A 104 16.62 -10.34 -7.05
CA LYS A 104 17.78 -9.47 -7.24
C LYS A 104 17.51 -8.02 -6.79
N ILE A 105 16.35 -7.47 -7.11
CA ILE A 105 15.95 -6.11 -6.66
C ILE A 105 15.78 -6.08 -5.13
N LEU A 106 15.25 -7.14 -4.52
CA LEU A 106 15.11 -7.29 -3.07
C LEU A 106 16.40 -7.70 -2.34
N ARG A 107 17.55 -7.66 -3.04
CA ARG A 107 18.89 -7.99 -2.51
C ARG A 107 19.08 -9.46 -2.17
N GLY A 108 18.51 -10.34 -2.98
CA GLY A 108 18.59 -11.79 -2.87
C GLY A 108 17.36 -12.39 -2.20
N GLU A 109 17.11 -13.67 -2.50
CA GLU A 109 16.12 -14.47 -1.78
C GLU A 109 16.62 -14.72 -0.36
N GLN A 110 15.76 -14.46 0.62
CA GLN A 110 16.03 -14.68 2.03
C GLN A 110 14.85 -15.42 2.63
N THR A 111 15.03 -16.01 3.80
CA THR A 111 13.91 -16.55 4.58
C THR A 111 12.96 -15.41 4.94
N TYR A 112 11.69 -15.57 4.59
CA TYR A 112 10.60 -14.68 4.96
C TYR A 112 9.59 -15.44 5.83
N GLN A 113 8.64 -14.71 6.40
CA GLN A 113 7.74 -15.26 7.42
C GLN A 113 6.69 -16.16 6.78
N SER A 114 6.31 -17.24 7.46
CA SER A 114 5.12 -18.02 7.07
C SER A 114 3.84 -17.22 7.31
N ALA A 115 2.74 -17.66 6.72
CA ALA A 115 1.43 -17.10 7.03
C ALA A 115 1.08 -17.34 8.51
N GLY A 116 0.57 -16.31 9.17
CA GLY A 116 -0.04 -16.43 10.49
C GLY A 116 -1.46 -17.01 10.43
N PRO A 117 -2.16 -17.08 11.57
CA PRO A 117 -3.54 -17.57 11.62
C PRO A 117 -4.48 -16.62 10.85
N PRO A 118 -5.58 -17.12 10.23
CA PRO A 118 -6.51 -16.29 9.45
C PRO A 118 -7.15 -15.12 10.20
N GLU A 119 -7.18 -15.18 11.54
CA GLU A 119 -7.70 -14.13 12.42
C GLU A 119 -6.78 -12.90 12.47
N GLU A 120 -5.51 -13.04 12.09
CA GLU A 120 -4.53 -11.96 12.10
C GLU A 120 -4.95 -10.79 11.20
N ASP A 121 -5.60 -11.07 10.06
CA ASP A 121 -6.09 -10.03 9.15
C ASP A 121 -7.22 -9.21 9.76
N GLU A 122 -8.11 -9.85 10.53
CA GLU A 122 -9.22 -9.17 11.21
C GLU A 122 -8.72 -8.33 12.38
N LEU A 123 -7.73 -8.84 13.13
CA LEU A 123 -7.05 -8.10 14.18
C LEU A 123 -6.26 -6.92 13.62
N PHE A 124 -5.57 -7.11 12.49
CA PHE A 124 -4.85 -6.07 11.79
C PHE A 124 -5.80 -4.94 11.37
N GLU A 125 -6.92 -5.27 10.71
CA GLU A 125 -7.92 -4.27 10.32
C GLU A 125 -8.47 -3.49 11.52
N SER A 126 -8.81 -4.19 12.61
CA SER A 126 -9.33 -3.57 13.82
C SER A 126 -8.31 -2.59 14.42
N ALA A 127 -7.04 -3.01 14.53
CA ALA A 127 -5.96 -2.15 15.03
C ALA A 127 -5.70 -0.94 14.12
N ILE A 128 -5.79 -1.10 12.78
CA ILE A 128 -5.66 0.03 11.86
C ILE A 128 -6.80 1.03 12.05
N VAL A 129 -8.03 0.54 12.20
CA VAL A 129 -9.20 1.41 12.39
C VAL A 129 -9.12 2.16 13.72
N GLU A 130 -8.75 1.49 14.81
CA GLU A 130 -8.59 2.10 16.13
C GLU A 130 -7.50 3.16 16.20
N THR A 131 -6.48 3.07 15.33
CA THR A 131 -5.37 4.03 15.26
C THR A 131 -5.62 5.19 14.30
N ASN A 132 -6.77 5.24 13.61
CA ASN A 132 -7.15 6.37 12.76
C ASN A 132 -7.45 7.61 13.60
N CYS A 133 -6.65 8.66 13.37
CA CYS A 133 -6.82 9.99 13.93
C CYS A 133 -7.34 10.92 12.82
N ILE A 134 -8.54 11.48 12.98
CA ILE A 134 -9.14 12.39 11.98
C ILE A 134 -9.08 13.82 12.51
N PHE A 135 -8.60 14.73 11.66
CA PHE A 135 -8.46 16.15 11.98
C PHE A 135 -9.25 17.01 11.00
N ARG A 136 -9.89 18.06 11.53
CA ARG A 136 -10.49 19.16 10.78
C ARG A 136 -9.51 20.32 10.68
N LEU A 137 -9.39 20.90 9.48
CA LEU A 137 -8.63 22.12 9.27
C LEU A 137 -9.55 23.33 9.49
N LEU A 138 -9.34 24.07 10.56
CA LEU A 138 -10.10 25.27 10.93
C LEU A 138 -9.13 26.44 11.12
N ASP A 139 -9.27 27.52 10.35
CA ASP A 139 -8.42 28.72 10.43
C ASP A 139 -6.91 28.39 10.47
N ASP A 140 -6.46 27.58 9.51
CA ASP A 140 -5.07 27.09 9.39
C ASP A 140 -4.56 26.23 10.57
N LYS A 141 -5.46 25.71 11.40
CA LYS A 141 -5.13 24.80 12.52
C LYS A 141 -5.78 23.45 12.35
N LEU A 142 -5.01 22.39 12.62
CA LEU A 142 -5.54 21.03 12.71
C LEU A 142 -6.17 20.84 14.10
N VAL A 143 -7.47 20.60 14.13
CA VAL A 143 -8.23 20.32 15.34
C VAL A 143 -8.72 18.87 15.28
N PRO A 144 -8.53 18.06 16.33
CA PRO A 144 -9.06 16.70 16.37
C PRO A 144 -10.57 16.67 16.13
N ASP A 145 -11.03 15.70 15.35
CA ASP A 145 -12.44 15.42 15.16
C ASP A 145 -12.85 14.20 15.98
N ASP A 146 -13.16 14.41 17.25
CA ASP A 146 -13.46 13.34 18.22
C ASP A 146 -14.62 12.45 17.76
N ASP A 147 -15.59 13.01 17.03
CA ASP A 147 -16.73 12.26 16.48
C ASP A 147 -16.32 11.28 15.38
N GLN A 148 -15.20 11.52 14.69
CA GLN A 148 -14.72 10.68 13.59
C GLN A 148 -13.51 9.84 13.98
N TRP A 149 -12.96 10.05 15.18
CA TRP A 149 -11.81 9.31 15.68
C TRP A 149 -12.06 7.80 15.72
N GLY A 150 -11.04 7.01 15.33
CA GLY A 150 -11.10 5.55 15.38
C GLY A 150 -12.12 4.92 14.42
N LYS A 151 -12.60 5.68 13.41
CA LYS A 151 -13.54 5.19 12.40
C LYS A 151 -12.84 4.93 11.07
N VAL A 152 -13.46 4.09 10.25
CA VAL A 152 -13.03 3.91 8.85
C VAL A 152 -13.27 5.23 8.11
N PRO A 153 -12.26 5.81 7.46
CA PRO A 153 -12.45 7.05 6.74
C PRO A 153 -13.39 6.83 5.56
N HIS A 154 -14.42 7.68 5.45
CA HIS A 154 -15.38 7.64 4.36
C HIS A 154 -15.21 8.89 3.48
N SER A 155 -15.47 8.77 2.18
CA SER A 155 -15.31 9.88 1.23
C SER A 155 -16.13 11.12 1.58
N THR A 156 -17.26 10.93 2.28
CA THR A 156 -18.11 12.02 2.80
C THR A 156 -17.41 12.91 3.83
N LEU A 157 -16.33 12.44 4.46
CA LEU A 157 -15.46 13.28 5.30
C LEU A 157 -14.87 14.44 4.48
N LEU A 158 -14.58 14.21 3.19
CA LEU A 158 -14.05 15.24 2.30
C LEU A 158 -15.13 16.21 1.80
N GLU A 159 -16.41 15.93 2.04
CA GLU A 159 -17.56 16.73 1.57
C GLU A 159 -18.19 17.60 2.67
N SER A 160 -17.63 17.61 3.88
CA SER A 160 -18.17 18.40 4.99
C SER A 160 -18.22 19.88 4.62
N LYS A 161 -19.42 20.48 4.70
CA LYS A 161 -19.74 21.86 4.32
C LYS A 161 -19.17 22.92 5.27
N GLU A 162 -18.32 22.54 6.22
CA GLU A 162 -17.87 23.41 7.30
C GLU A 162 -16.40 23.80 7.13
N VAL A 163 -16.23 25.05 6.66
CA VAL A 163 -15.02 25.90 6.58
C VAL A 163 -14.46 26.16 5.16
N ARG A 164 -14.88 27.32 4.64
CA ARG A 164 -14.40 27.91 3.39
C ARG A 164 -13.06 28.60 3.64
N ASP A 165 -12.00 28.19 2.95
CA ASP A 165 -10.84 29.05 2.71
C ASP A 165 -11.15 30.03 1.55
N TRP A 166 -10.23 30.93 1.22
CA TRP A 166 -10.36 31.86 0.09
C TRP A 166 -10.43 31.15 -1.28
N THR A 167 -10.26 29.82 -1.33
CA THR A 167 -10.44 28.97 -2.52
C THR A 167 -11.63 27.99 -2.46
N GLY A 168 -12.34 27.91 -1.32
CA GLY A 168 -13.58 27.16 -1.13
C GLY A 168 -13.48 25.65 -0.82
N GLN A 169 -12.37 25.12 -0.28
CA GLN A 169 -12.23 23.67 -0.04
C GLN A 169 -11.85 23.29 1.41
N VAL A 170 -12.75 22.61 2.13
CA VAL A 170 -12.46 21.90 3.39
C VAL A 170 -11.58 20.69 3.09
N ARG A 171 -10.54 20.46 3.89
CA ARG A 171 -9.71 19.26 3.81
C ARG A 171 -9.65 18.59 5.17
N HIS A 172 -10.24 17.41 5.29
CA HIS A 172 -9.94 16.52 6.41
C HIS A 172 -8.59 15.85 6.17
N VAL A 173 -7.76 15.81 7.21
CA VAL A 173 -6.49 15.10 7.19
C VAL A 173 -6.65 13.85 8.03
N ILE A 174 -6.48 12.69 7.39
CA ILE A 174 -6.47 11.40 8.07
C ILE A 174 -5.03 11.08 8.42
N TYR A 175 -4.78 10.81 9.70
CA TYR A 175 -3.49 10.39 10.20
C TYR A 175 -3.62 8.99 10.82
N GLN A 176 -2.68 8.10 10.53
CA GLN A 176 -2.56 6.81 11.19
C GLN A 176 -1.28 6.82 12.02
N LYS A 177 -1.40 6.51 13.31
CA LYS A 177 -0.25 6.47 14.24
C LYS A 177 0.40 5.10 14.27
#